data_AF-A0A356AV16-F1
#
_entry.id   AF-A0A356AV16-F1
#
_cell.length_a   1.000
_cell.length_b   1.000
_cell.length_c   1.000
_cell.angle_alpha   90.00
_cell.angle_beta   90.00
_cell.angle_gamma   90.00
#
_symmetry.space_group_name_H-M   'P 1'
#
loop_
_entity.id
_entity.type
_entity.pdbx_description
1 polymer ?
#
loop_
_entity_poly.entity_id
_entity_poly.type
_entity_poly.pdbx_seq_one_letter_code
_entity_poly.pdbx_strand_id
1 'polypeptide(L)'
;FILNDFKGKEADLLYKIKIDGQEIFFYILMELQSTVDFQMPYRLLQYMVEIWRTLLKDTESKQGKFMARRKEFKLPVIIPCVLYNGSSRWTVSRNFKETLEEVEMFDGSVLDFEYILIDISSYGQNELL
;
A
#
# COMPACT_ATOMS: atom_id res chain seq x y z
N PHE A 1 12.48 -3.37 9.43
CA PHE A 1 13.23 -2.15 9.11
C PHE A 1 12.19 -1.05 9.05
N ILE A 2 12.24 -0.06 9.94
CA ILE A 2 11.29 1.06 9.93
C ILE A 2 11.94 2.14 9.07
N LEU A 3 11.27 2.55 7.99
CA LEU A 3 11.71 3.66 7.15
C LEU A 3 11.67 4.93 8.01
N ASN A 4 12.84 5.54 8.22
CA ASN A 4 13.04 6.59 9.24
C ASN A 4 12.43 7.95 8.84
N ASP A 5 11.86 8.06 7.62
CA ASP A 5 11.40 9.32 7.03
C ASP A 5 9.87 9.54 7.06
N PHE A 6 9.09 8.61 7.63
CA PHE A 6 7.61 8.70 7.69
C PHE A 6 7.07 8.91 9.10
N LYS A 7 7.70 9.79 9.89
CA LYS A 7 7.21 10.13 11.24
C LYS A 7 5.86 10.87 11.17
N GLY A 8 4.78 10.12 11.38
CA GLY A 8 3.58 10.64 12.03
C GLY A 8 2.22 10.20 11.50
N LYS A 9 2.13 9.48 10.36
CA LYS A 9 0.82 9.09 9.78
C LYS A 9 0.74 7.66 9.24
N GLU A 10 1.87 7.07 8.87
CA GLU A 10 1.92 5.78 8.17
C GLU A 10 2.66 4.74 9.03
N ALA A 11 2.10 3.54 9.13
CA ALA A 11 2.76 2.39 9.72
C ALA A 11 3.13 1.40 8.62
N ASP A 12 4.43 1.34 8.28
CA ASP A 12 4.97 0.33 7.37
C ASP A 12 5.44 -0.88 8.17
N LEU A 13 4.76 -2.02 8.00
CA LEU A 13 5.16 -3.27 8.62
C LEU A 13 5.57 -4.29 7.55
N LEU A 14 6.80 -4.79 7.67
CA LEU A 14 7.29 -5.90 6.86
C LEU A 14 6.78 -7.21 7.45
N TYR A 15 6.02 -7.96 6.65
CA TYR A 15 5.57 -9.30 6.99
C TYR A 15 6.32 -10.36 6.18
N LYS A 16 6.65 -11.46 6.86
CA LYS A 16 7.21 -12.67 6.27
C LYS A 16 6.22 -13.80 6.53
N ILE A 17 5.73 -14.43 5.47
CA ILE A 17 4.89 -15.61 5.57
C ILE A 17 5.51 -16.76 4.79
N LYS A 18 5.19 -18.00 5.17
CA LYS A 18 5.59 -19.20 4.44
C LYS A 18 4.34 -19.87 3.90
N ILE A 19 4.17 -19.90 2.57
CA ILE A 19 3.07 -20.57 1.87
C ILE A 19 3.66 -21.67 0.99
N ASP A 20 3.17 -22.90 1.11
CA ASP A 20 3.59 -24.06 0.30
C ASP A 20 5.11 -24.27 0.21
N GLY A 21 5.81 -23.99 1.31
CA GLY A 21 7.27 -24.11 1.37
C GLY A 21 8.05 -22.91 0.83
N GLN A 22 7.39 -21.96 0.16
CA GLN A 22 7.97 -20.71 -0.32
C GLN A 22 7.88 -19.61 0.75
N GLU A 23 9.01 -18.97 1.05
CA GLU A 23 9.03 -17.76 1.87
C GLU A 23 8.61 -16.56 1.01
N ILE A 24 7.52 -15.91 1.40
CA ILE A 24 6.98 -14.72 0.73
C ILE A 24 7.15 -13.54 1.69
N PHE A 25 7.76 -12.48 1.17
CA PHE A 25 7.94 -11.21 1.87
C PHE A 25 7.03 -10.17 1.21
N PHE A 26 6.25 -9.48 2.02
CA PHE A 26 5.42 -8.38 1.57
C PHE A 26 5.35 -7.31 2.66
N TYR A 27 5.08 -6.09 2.23
CA TYR A 27 4.86 -4.95 3.11
C TYR A 27 3.36 -4.73 3.26
N ILE A 28 2.91 -4.41 4.47
CA ILE A 28 1.62 -3.79 4.69
C ILE A 28 1.90 -2.30 4.92
N LEU A 29 1.35 -1.47 4.04
CA LEU A 29 1.31 -0.03 4.18
C LEU A 29 -0.03 0.31 4.84
N MET A 30 -0.01 0.79 6.07
CA MET A 30 -1.22 1.14 6.80
C MET A 30 -1.32 2.65 7.03
N GLU A 31 -2.42 3.24 6.56
CA GLU A 31 -2.76 4.64 6.77
C GLU A 31 -3.98 4.74 7.70
N LEU A 32 -3.92 5.63 8.70
CA LEU A 32 -5.04 5.91 9.59
C LEU A 32 -5.82 7.13 9.10
N GLN A 33 -7.15 7.00 8.95
CA GLN A 33 -8.03 8.08 8.53
C GLN A 33 -9.24 8.23 9.47
N SER A 34 -9.55 9.47 9.83
CA SER A 34 -10.76 9.83 10.60
C SER A 34 -11.78 10.61 9.77
N THR A 35 -11.42 10.99 8.54
CA THR A 35 -12.26 11.73 7.59
C THR A 35 -12.26 11.03 6.24
N VAL A 36 -13.33 11.22 5.47
CA VAL A 36 -13.37 10.79 4.07
C VAL A 36 -12.48 11.72 3.25
N ASP A 37 -11.38 11.19 2.72
CA ASP A 37 -10.44 11.90 1.86
C ASP A 37 -10.44 11.25 0.47
N PHE A 38 -11.00 11.94 -0.53
CA PHE A 38 -11.10 11.39 -1.89
C PHE A 38 -9.75 11.24 -2.60
N GLN A 39 -8.68 11.86 -2.09
CA GLN A 39 -7.33 11.71 -2.62
C GLN A 39 -6.62 10.47 -2.06
N MET A 40 -7.27 9.67 -1.21
CA MET A 40 -6.65 8.51 -0.57
C MET A 40 -6.02 7.49 -1.51
N PRO A 41 -6.64 7.09 -2.64
CA PRO A 41 -6.00 6.18 -3.58
C PRO A 41 -4.69 6.75 -4.15
N TYR A 42 -4.69 8.05 -4.48
CA TYR A 42 -3.50 8.76 -4.94
C TYR A 42 -2.39 8.80 -3.87
N ARG A 43 -2.75 9.10 -2.62
CA ARG A 43 -1.81 9.11 -1.49
C ARG A 43 -1.16 7.74 -1.28
N LEU A 44 -1.96 6.67 -1.30
CA LEU A 44 -1.44 5.30 -1.17
C LEU A 44 -0.44 4.95 -2.29
N LEU A 45 -0.72 5.35 -3.53
CA LEU A 45 0.24 5.19 -4.63
C LEU A 45 1.55 5.92 -4.36
N GLN A 46 1.49 7.17 -3.89
CA GLN A 46 2.70 7.94 -3.56
C GLN A 46 3.54 7.19 -2.52
N TYR A 47 2.92 6.68 -1.46
CA TYR A 47 3.59 5.91 -0.41
C TYR A 47 4.24 4.63 -0.96
N MET A 48 3.51 3.85 -1.76
CA MET A 48 4.06 2.65 -2.41
C MET A 48 5.29 2.96 -3.25
N VAL A 49 5.25 4.04 -4.04
CA VAL A 49 6.37 4.48 -4.88
C VAL A 49 7.56 4.94 -4.03
N GLU A 50 7.35 5.66 -2.93
CA GLU A 50 8.44 6.08 -2.04
C GLU A 50 9.08 4.91 -1.29
N ILE A 51 8.28 3.93 -0.86
CA ILE A 51 8.78 2.67 -0.27
C ILE A 51 9.67 1.96 -1.29
N TRP A 52 9.18 1.73 -2.52
CA TRP A 52 9.97 1.11 -3.58
C TRP A 52 11.24 1.90 -3.89
N ARG A 53 11.16 3.24 -3.99
CA ARG A 53 12.32 4.09 -4.23
C ARG A 53 13.39 3.91 -3.16
N THR A 54 12.98 3.83 -1.90
CA THR A 54 13.91 3.64 -0.79
C THR A 54 14.54 2.26 -0.82
N LEU A 55 13.76 1.22 -1.10
CA LEU A 55 14.26 -0.16 -1.20
C LEU A 55 15.23 -0.34 -2.38
N LEU A 56 14.98 0.33 -3.50
CA LEU A 56 15.89 0.33 -4.65
C LEU A 56 17.24 0.95 -4.28
N LYS A 57 17.24 2.11 -3.61
CA LYS A 57 18.47 2.78 -3.13
C LYS A 57 19.23 1.91 -2.11
N ASP A 58 18.52 1.29 -1.18
CA ASP A 58 19.09 0.37 -0.20
C ASP A 58 19.71 -0.87 -0.85
N THR A 59 19.05 -1.42 -1.88
CA THR A 59 19.56 -2.58 -2.62
C THR A 59 20.84 -2.24 -3.37
N GLU A 60 20.87 -1.11 -4.08
CA GLU A 60 22.06 -0.68 -4.81
C GLU A 60 23.26 -0.39 -3.88
N SER A 61 23.01 0.16 -2.69
CA SER A 61 24.07 0.45 -1.71
C SER A 61 24.59 -0.81 -0.99
N LYS A 62 23.71 -1.77 -0.65
CA LYS A 62 24.08 -2.95 0.15
C LYS A 62 24.55 -4.14 -0.69
N GLN A 63 23.97 -4.34 -1.88
CA GLN A 63 24.18 -5.55 -2.68
C GLN A 63 24.97 -5.30 -3.97
N GLY A 64 25.22 -4.03 -4.30
CA GLY A 64 26.04 -3.62 -5.43
C GLY A 64 25.27 -2.83 -6.48
N LYS A 65 26.02 -1.96 -7.16
CA LYS A 65 25.49 -1.11 -8.25
C LYS A 65 24.84 -2.00 -9.32
N PHE A 66 23.66 -1.60 -9.78
CA PHE A 66 22.85 -2.31 -10.79
C PHE A 66 22.14 -3.61 -10.34
N MET A 67 22.20 -4.01 -9.07
CA MET A 67 21.44 -5.18 -8.58
C MET A 67 19.94 -5.07 -8.90
N ALA A 68 19.37 -3.89 -8.67
CA ALA A 68 17.97 -3.60 -8.97
C ALA A 68 17.64 -3.53 -10.48
N ARG A 69 18.65 -3.52 -11.36
CA ARG A 69 18.47 -3.48 -12.83
C ARG A 69 18.59 -4.85 -13.48
N ARG A 70 18.79 -5.91 -12.69
CA ARG A 70 18.81 -7.29 -13.19
C ARG A 70 17.40 -7.72 -13.60
N LYS A 71 17.31 -8.56 -14.62
CA LYS A 71 16.03 -9.06 -15.16
C LYS A 71 15.23 -9.84 -14.11
N GLU A 72 15.93 -10.49 -13.19
CA GLU A 72 15.37 -11.31 -12.13
C GLU A 72 14.91 -10.48 -10.93
N PHE A 73 15.35 -9.23 -10.82
CA PHE A 73 14.93 -8.37 -9.71
C PHE A 73 13.43 -8.07 -9.80
N LYS A 74 12.75 -8.18 -8.67
CA LYS A 74 11.33 -7.87 -8.51
C LYS A 74 11.16 -6.86 -7.40
N LEU A 75 10.27 -5.90 -7.62
CA LEU A 75 9.81 -5.06 -6.53
C LEU A 75 9.06 -5.92 -5.52
N PRO A 76 9.22 -5.64 -4.22
CA PRO A 76 8.44 -6.34 -3.21
C PRO A 76 6.98 -5.93 -3.30
N VAL A 77 6.10 -6.88 -2.97
CA VAL A 77 4.66 -6.65 -2.88
C VAL A 77 4.40 -5.69 -1.72
N ILE A 78 3.57 -4.68 -1.97
CA ILE A 78 3.04 -3.77 -0.95
C ILE A 78 1.52 -3.90 -0.99
N ILE A 79 0.92 -4.18 0.16
CA ILE A 79 -0.53 -4.24 0.35
C ILE A 79 -0.95 -2.95 1.03
N PRO A 80 -1.64 -2.02 0.32
CA PRO A 80 -2.14 -0.81 0.92
C PRO A 80 -3.40 -1.09 1.74
N CYS A 81 -3.44 -0.53 2.95
CA CYS A 81 -4.54 -0.65 3.90
C CYS A 81 -4.90 0.73 4.45
N VAL A 82 -6.20 1.00 4.55
CA VAL A 82 -6.74 2.17 5.25
C VAL A 82 -7.49 1.70 6.47
N LEU A 83 -7.05 2.15 7.64
CA LEU A 83 -7.75 1.97 8.90
C LEU A 83 -8.63 3.20 9.14
N TYR A 84 -9.94 3.04 9.00
CA TYR A 84 -10.90 4.12 9.07
C TYR A 84 -11.68 4.11 10.39
N ASN A 85 -11.73 5.25 11.07
CA ASN A 85 -12.50 5.43 12.31
C ASN A 85 -13.25 6.78 12.31
N GLY A 86 -13.77 7.17 11.16
CA GLY A 86 -14.57 8.39 11.04
C GLY A 86 -16.05 8.15 11.34
N SER A 87 -16.80 9.22 11.54
CA SER A 87 -18.25 9.15 11.80
C SER A 87 -19.11 9.02 10.55
N SER A 88 -18.54 9.28 9.37
CA SER A 88 -19.23 9.22 8.09
C SER A 88 -19.00 7.87 7.43
N ARG A 89 -19.91 7.43 6.55
CA ARG A 89 -19.64 6.24 5.75
C ARG A 89 -18.46 6.51 4.80
N TRP A 90 -17.56 5.55 4.64
CA TRP A 90 -16.52 5.62 3.62
C TRP A 90 -17.11 5.55 2.21
N THR A 91 -16.84 6.57 1.39
CA THR A 91 -17.36 6.69 0.01
C THR A 91 -16.26 6.82 -1.03
N VAL A 92 -14.99 6.76 -0.63
CA VAL A 92 -13.85 6.80 -1.55
C VAL A 92 -13.76 5.46 -2.27
N SER A 93 -13.52 5.47 -3.57
CA SER A 93 -13.29 4.23 -4.31
C SER A 93 -12.12 3.45 -3.71
N ARG A 94 -12.27 2.12 -3.68
CA ARG A 94 -11.23 1.20 -3.23
C ARG A 94 -10.30 0.77 -4.35
N ASN A 95 -10.73 0.88 -5.60
CA ASN A 95 -9.94 0.56 -6.76
C ASN A 95 -9.38 1.84 -7.39
N PHE A 96 -8.06 1.92 -7.55
CA PHE A 96 -7.39 3.09 -8.08
C PHE A 96 -7.87 3.48 -9.49
N LYS A 97 -8.20 2.51 -10.35
CA LYS A 97 -8.64 2.79 -11.72
C LYS A 97 -9.91 3.62 -11.76
N GLU A 98 -10.81 3.46 -10.78
CA GLU A 98 -12.05 4.22 -10.70
C GLU A 98 -11.83 5.71 -10.37
N THR A 99 -10.59 6.11 -10.04
CA THR A 99 -10.20 7.51 -9.87
C THR A 99 -9.71 8.17 -11.16
N LEU A 100 -9.56 7.39 -12.25
CA LEU A 100 -9.05 7.86 -13.53
C LEU A 100 -10.20 8.17 -14.48
N GLU A 101 -9.99 9.14 -15.37
CA GLU A 101 -10.96 9.50 -16.40
C GLU A 101 -10.91 8.51 -17.58
N GLU A 102 -12.09 8.13 -18.09
CA GLU A 102 -12.25 7.40 -19.34
C GLU A 102 -11.45 6.08 -19.46
N VAL A 103 -11.34 5.32 -18.36
CA VAL A 103 -10.53 4.09 -18.29
C VAL A 103 -10.87 3.05 -19.35
N GLU A 104 -12.12 3.02 -19.79
CA GLU A 104 -12.63 2.11 -20.82
C GLU A 104 -11.94 2.31 -22.17
N MET A 105 -11.37 3.50 -22.43
CA MET A 105 -10.63 3.78 -23.67
C MET A 105 -9.19 3.26 -23.66
N PHE A 106 -8.66 2.88 -22.49
CA PHE A 106 -7.22 2.59 -22.31
C PHE A 106 -6.92 1.12 -21.95
N ASP A 107 -7.93 0.25 -21.97
CA ASP A 107 -7.84 -1.19 -21.71
C ASP A 107 -6.93 -1.53 -20.50
N GLY A 108 -6.14 -2.61 -20.57
CA GLY A 108 -5.20 -3.04 -19.53
C GLY A 108 -3.94 -2.18 -19.39
N SER A 109 -3.91 -0.97 -19.97
CA SER A 109 -2.76 -0.06 -19.88
C SER A 109 -2.81 0.89 -18.69
N VAL A 110 -3.92 0.89 -17.95
CA VAL A 110 -4.14 1.77 -16.79
C VAL A 110 -3.56 1.18 -15.51
N LEU A 111 -3.24 2.06 -14.56
CA LEU A 111 -2.86 1.65 -13.22
C LEU A 111 -4.09 1.13 -12.47
N ASP A 112 -4.05 -0.13 -12.04
CA ASP A 112 -5.16 -0.82 -11.36
C ASP A 112 -4.63 -1.55 -10.11
N PHE A 113 -4.95 -1.03 -8.94
CA PHE A 113 -4.76 -1.72 -7.66
C PHE A 113 -5.94 -1.43 -6.74
N GLU A 114 -6.18 -2.34 -5.79
CA GLU A 114 -7.17 -2.16 -4.73
C GLU A 114 -6.47 -2.02 -3.37
N TYR A 115 -7.02 -1.19 -2.48
CA TYR A 115 -6.61 -1.15 -1.08
C TYR A 115 -7.65 -1.76 -0.16
N ILE A 116 -7.17 -2.33 0.94
CA ILE A 116 -8.03 -2.91 1.97
C ILE A 116 -8.55 -1.77 2.85
N LEU A 117 -9.86 -1.63 2.97
CA LEU A 117 -10.48 -0.74 3.94
C LEU A 117 -10.89 -1.54 5.18
N ILE A 118 -10.39 -1.13 6.34
CA ILE A 118 -10.78 -1.64 7.66
C ILE A 118 -11.54 -0.53 8.37
N ASP A 119 -12.87 -0.58 8.32
CA ASP A 119 -13.74 0.44 8.92
C ASP A 119 -14.09 0.07 10.36
N ILE A 120 -13.34 0.58 11.33
CA ILE A 120 -13.54 0.35 12.77
C ILE A 120 -14.88 0.93 13.23
N SER A 121 -15.36 2.03 12.63
CA SER A 121 -16.61 2.68 13.03
C SER A 121 -17.84 1.79 12.80
N SER A 122 -17.72 0.81 11.90
CA SER A 122 -18.76 -0.16 11.59
C SER A 122 -18.81 -1.35 12.56
N TYR A 123 -17.74 -1.60 13.33
CA TYR A 123 -17.73 -2.64 14.35
C TYR A 123 -18.44 -2.11 15.60
N GLY A 124 -19.67 -2.58 15.84
CA GLY A 124 -20.34 -2.38 17.12
C GLY A 124 -19.46 -2.91 18.26
N GLN A 125 -19.61 -2.32 19.46
CA GLN A 125 -18.83 -2.64 20.69
C GLN A 125 -18.70 -4.13 21.07
N ASN A 126 -19.39 -5.04 20.38
CA ASN A 126 -19.44 -6.48 20.67
C ASN A 126 -18.54 -7.37 19.79
N GLU A 127 -17.81 -6.83 18.80
CA GLU A 127 -16.96 -7.65 17.90
C GLU A 127 -15.44 -7.48 18.14
N LEU A 128 -15.04 -6.66 19.12
CA LEU A 128 -13.64 -6.42 19.47
C LEU A 128 -13.18 -7.18 20.73
N LEU A 129 -13.84 -8.29 21.09
CA LEU A 129 -13.47 -9.18 22.19
C LEU A 129 -13.43 -10.65 21.74
#